data_AF-A0A8T3X0K6-F1
#
_entry.id   AF-A0A8T3X0K6-F1
#
_cell.length_a   1.000
_cell.length_b   1.000
_cell.length_c   1.000
_cell.angle_alpha   90.00
_cell.angle_beta   90.00
_cell.angle_gamma   90.00
#
_symmetry.space_group_name_H-M   'P 1'
#
loop_
_entity.id
_entity.type
_entity.pdbx_description
1 polymer ?
#
loop_
_entity_poly.entity_id
_entity_poly.type
_entity_poly.pdbx_seq_one_letter_code
_entity_poly.pdbx_strand_id
1 'polypeptide(L)' 'MKCSICSKSIDTTFLNKIIGTYIKDGKGKLHAVCFECQKKFASKEEILKAIK' A
#
# COMPACT_ATOMS: atom_id res chain seq x y z
N MET A 1 -11.27 -0.84 -1.30
CA MET A 1 -10.12 0.08 -1.10
C MET A 1 -9.14 -0.09 -2.25
N LYS A 2 -8.43 0.93 -2.74
CA LYS A 2 -7.49 0.77 -3.87
C LYS A 2 -6.04 0.95 -3.43
N CYS A 3 -5.14 0.17 -4.03
CA CYS A 3 -3.71 0.30 -3.84
C CYS A 3 -3.20 1.58 -4.50
N SER A 4 -2.44 2.39 -3.77
CA SER A 4 -1.86 3.64 -4.28
C SER A 4 -0.76 3.44 -5.33
N ILE A 5 -0.26 2.21 -5.52
CA ILE A 5 0.77 1.89 -6.51
C ILE A 5 0.16 1.29 -7.78
N CYS A 6 -0.62 0.22 -7.63
CA CYS A 6 -1.16 -0.53 -8.77
C CYS A 6 -2.62 -0.22 -9.09
N SER A 7 -3.29 0.64 -8.31
CA SER A 7 -4.71 0.99 -8.43
C SER A 7 -5.69 -0.20 -8.36
N LYS A 8 -5.20 -1.42 -8.13
CA LYS A 8 -6.02 -2.61 -7.88
C LYS A 8 -6.80 -2.46 -6.58
N SER A 9 -7.97 -3.10 -6.53
CA SER A 9 -8.71 -3.25 -5.29
C SER A 9 -7.91 -4.09 -4.29
N ILE A 10 -7.80 -3.61 -3.06
CA ILE A 10 -7.22 -4.34 -1.92
C ILE A 10 -8.37 -5.01 -1.20
N ASP A 11 -8.31 -6.34 -1.12
CA ASP A 11 -9.20 -7.15 -0.30
C ASP A 11 -9.00 -6.89 1.18
N THR A 12 -10.06 -7.10 1.94
CA THR A 12 -10.06 -7.00 3.40
C THR A 12 -10.32 -8.37 4.00
N THR A 13 -9.65 -8.67 5.10
CA THR A 13 -9.91 -9.86 5.90
C THR A 13 -11.29 -9.76 6.59
N PHE A 14 -11.76 -10.87 7.17
CA PHE A 14 -13.00 -10.93 7.95
C PHE A 14 -13.09 -9.86 9.06
N LEU A 15 -11.95 -9.42 9.59
CA LEU A 15 -11.83 -8.36 10.60
C LEU A 15 -11.75 -6.94 9.98
N ASN A 16 -12.15 -6.76 8.72
CA ASN A 16 -12.03 -5.52 7.95
C ASN A 16 -10.59 -4.94 7.87
N LYS A 17 -9.56 -5.75 8.14
CA LYS A 17 -8.16 -5.33 7.96
C LYS A 17 -7.75 -5.52 6.50
N ILE A 18 -7.07 -4.54 5.91
CA ILE A 18 -6.57 -4.66 4.53
C ILE A 18 -5.54 -5.80 4.41
N ILE A 19 -5.56 -6.51 3.28
CA ILE A 19 -4.53 -7.48 2.91
C ILE A 19 -3.37 -6.71 2.28
N GLY A 20 -2.60 -6.02 3.12
CA GLY A 20 -1.53 -5.14 2.71
C GLY A 20 -1.01 -4.28 3.85
N THR A 21 -0.36 -3.17 3.50
CA THR A 21 0.23 -2.24 4.46
C THR A 21 -0.22 -0.81 4.21
N TYR A 22 -0.20 -0.01 5.27
CA TYR A 22 -0.37 1.44 5.17
C TYR A 22 0.99 2.10 5.33
N ILE A 23 1.37 2.89 4.33
CA ILE A 23 2.63 3.63 4.36
C ILE A 23 2.33 5.12 4.45
N LYS A 24 2.93 5.75 5.46
CA LYS A 24 2.84 7.20 5.65
C LYS A 24 3.93 7.89 4.83
N ASP A 25 3.50 8.82 3.98
CA ASP A 25 4.37 9.70 3.20
C ASP A 25 5.01 10.80 4.06
N GLY A 26 6.05 11.45 3.56
CA GLY A 26 6.69 12.60 4.21
C GLY A 26 5.73 13.76 4.48
N LYS A 27 4.64 13.87 3.70
CA LYS A 27 3.55 14.85 3.93
C LYS A 27 2.49 14.38 4.94
N GLY A 28 2.68 13.21 5.55
CA GLY A 28 1.78 12.64 6.56
C GLY A 28 0.55 11.92 6.01
N LYS A 29 0.41 11.79 4.68
CA LYS A 29 -0.68 11.04 4.04
C LYS A 29 -0.47 9.54 4.17
N LEU A 30 -1.54 8.81 4.48
CA LEU A 30 -1.55 7.35 4.54
C LEU A 30 -1.92 6.78 3.17
N HIS A 31 -1.02 5.98 2.61
CA HIS A 31 -1.20 5.30 1.34
C HIS A 31 -1.39 3.81 1.58
N ALA A 32 -2.43 3.25 0.97
CA ALA A 32 -2.74 1.85 1.07
C ALA A 32 -1.98 1.08 0.00
N VAL A 33 -1.23 0.06 0.39
CA VAL A 33 -0.40 -0.72 -0.52
C VAL A 33 -0.78 -2.18 -0.38
N CYS A 34 -1.13 -2.83 -1.50
CA CYS A 34 -1.48 -4.25 -1.49
C CYS A 34 -0.26 -5.12 -1.14
N PHE A 35 -0.50 -6.32 -0.62
CA PHE A 35 0.56 -7.28 -0.30
C PHE A 35 1.49 -7.59 -1.49
N GLU A 36 0.96 -7.69 -2.71
CA GLU A 36 1.78 -7.90 -3.92
C GLU A 36 2.79 -6.78 -4.14
N CYS A 37 2.34 -5.52 -4.02
CA CYS A 37 3.19 -4.35 -4.17
C CYS A 37 4.19 -4.25 -3.02
N GLN A 38 3.77 -4.49 -1.78
CA GLN A 38 4.68 -4.52 -0.64
C GLN A 38 5.77 -5.60 -0.81
N LYS A 39 5.43 -6.79 -1.33
CA LYS A 39 6.40 -7.86 -1.55
C LYS A 39 7.38 -7.53 -2.68
N LYS A 40 6.96 -6.70 -3.65
CA LYS A 40 7.77 -6.33 -4.81
C LYS A 40 8.86 -5.30 -4.47
N PHE A 41 8.66 -4.48 -3.46
CA PHE A 41 9.59 -3.43 -3.05
C PHE A 41 10.16 -3.78 -1.67
N ALA A 42 11.48 -3.88 -1.55
CA ALA A 42 12.12 -4.24 -0.29
C ALA A 42 12.12 -3.08 0.71
N SER A 43 12.10 -1.85 0.20
CA SER A 43 12.26 -0.63 1.01
C SER A 43 11.04 0.27 0.99
N LYS A 44 10.77 0.92 2.13
CA LYS A 44 9.72 1.94 2.27
C LYS A 44 9.87 3.08 1.24
N GLU A 45 11.10 3.47 0.94
CA GLU A 45 11.43 4.55 0.00
C GLU A 45 11.08 4.20 -1.45
N GLU A 46 11.26 2.94 -1.85
CA GLU A 46 10.89 2.47 -3.18
C GLU A 46 9.37 2.45 -3.36
N ILE A 47 8.65 2.04 -2.31
CA ILE A 47 7.19 2.09 -2.28
C ILE A 47 6.73 3.55 -2.41
N LEU A 48 7.34 4.47 -1.66
CA LEU A 48 7.01 5.90 -1.72
C LEU A 48 7.24 6.49 -3.12
N LYS A 49 8.31 6.10 -3.82
CA LYS A 49 8.56 6.51 -5.22
C LYS A 49 7.58 5.91 -6.22
N ALA A 50 7.03 4.72 -5.94
CA ALA A 50 6.12 4.01 -6.82
C ALA A 50 4.64 4.40 -6.62
N ILE A 51 4.32 5.13 -5.56
CA ILE A 51 2.97 5.70 -5.35
C ILE A 51 2.71 6.73 -6.44
N LYS A 52 1.61 6.55 -7.18
CA LYS A 52 1.13 7.48 -8.21
C LYS A 52 0.02 8.38 -7.68
#